data_AF-A0A5K1AZJ2-F1
#
_entry.id   AF-A0A5K1AZJ2-F1
#
_cell.length_a   1.000
_cell.length_b   1.000
_cell.length_c   1.000
_cell.angle_alpha   90.00
_cell.angle_beta   90.00
_cell.angle_gamma   90.00
#
_symmetry.space_group_name_H-M   'P 1'
#
loop_
_entity.id
_entity.type
_entity.pdbx_description
1 polymer ?
#
loop_
_entity_poly.entity_id
_entity_poly.type
_entity_poly.pdbx_seq_one_letter_code
_entity_poly.pdbx_strand_id
1 'polypeptide(L)' 'VEIVMGIEEEFNISVEEESSQSITTVEEAANLIEKLVEKNKA' A
#
# COMPACT_ATOMS: atom_id res chain seq x y z
N VAL A 1 -7.44 1.27 8.33
CA VAL A 1 -6.38 1.16 9.36
C VAL A 1 -5.82 -0.26 9.46
N GLU A 2 -6.64 -1.32 9.50
CA GLU A 2 -6.14 -2.71 9.60
C GLU A 2 -5.33 -3.21 8.38
N ILE A 3 -5.83 -2.99 7.16
CA ILE A 3 -5.16 -3.44 5.92
C ILE A 3 -3.85 -2.68 5.65
N VAL A 4 -3.82 -1.39 5.98
CA VAL A 4 -2.65 -0.51 5.77
C VAL A 4 -1.49 -0.96 6.66
N MET A 5 -1.75 -1.18 7.95
CA MET A 5 -0.73 -1.67 8.87
C MET A 5 -0.10 -2.99 8.40
N GLY A 6 -0.91 -3.96 7.96
CA GLY A 6 -0.39 -5.24 7.46
C GLY A 6 0.46 -5.09 6.20
N ILE A 7 0.09 -4.15 5.31
CA ILE A 7 0.86 -3.86 4.10
C ILE A 7 2.20 -3.18 4.44
N GLU A 8 2.19 -2.21 5.35
CA GLU A 8 3.40 -1.49 5.76
C GLU A 8 4.39 -2.40 6.48
N GLU A 9 3.91 -3.30 7.34
CA GLU A 9 4.76 -4.28 8.04
C GLU A 9 5.30 -5.38 7.10
N GLU A 10 4.46 -5.94 6.21
CA GLU A 10 4.86 -7.07 5.37
C GLU A 10 5.79 -6.64 4.22
N PHE A 11 5.51 -5.49 3.60
CA PHE A 11 6.27 -5.00 2.44
C PHE A 11 7.28 -3.91 2.79
N ASN A 12 7.32 -3.49 4.06
CA ASN A 12 8.24 -2.47 4.55
C ASN A 12 8.12 -1.13 3.78
N ILE A 13 6.90 -0.83 3.30
CA ILE A 13 6.54 0.39 2.57
C ILE A 13 5.81 1.36 3.50
N SER A 14 5.74 2.64 3.14
CA SER A 14 4.86 3.60 3.82
C SER A 14 3.74 3.99 2.87
N VAL A 15 2.50 3.87 3.35
CA VAL A 15 1.29 4.20 2.60
C VAL A 15 0.70 5.47 3.20
N GLU A 16 0.58 6.51 2.38
CA GLU A 16 -0.02 7.78 2.83
C GLU A 16 -1.50 7.57 3.21
N GLU A 17 -1.98 8.26 4.25
CA GLU A 17 -3.37 8.13 4.71
C GLU A 17 -4.38 8.40 3.58
N GLU A 18 -4.12 9.38 2.72
CA GLU A 18 -4.99 9.72 1.58
C GLU A 18 -5.04 8.59 0.54
N SER A 19 -3.91 7.92 0.32
CA SER A 19 -3.83 6.72 -0.53
C SER A 19 -4.62 5.56 0.09
N SER A 20 -4.61 5.43 1.41
CA SER A 20 -5.39 4.39 2.10
C SER A 20 -6.90 4.60 2.05
N GLN A 21 -7.37 5.85 2.04
CA GLN A 21 -8.79 6.17 1.89
C GLN A 21 -9.31 5.95 0.47
N SER A 22 -8.41 5.91 -0.51
CA SER A 22 -8.72 5.69 -1.93
C SER A 22 -8.86 4.21 -2.28
N ILE A 23 -8.44 3.29 -1.40
CA ILE A 23 -8.55 1.85 -1.61
C ILE A 23 -9.97 1.41 -1.27
N THR A 24 -10.75 1.13 -2.31
CA THR A 24 -12.13 0.60 -2.20
C THR A 24 -12.23 -0.86 -2.60
N THR A 25 -11.25 -1.36 -3.35
CA THR A 25 -11.18 -2.75 -3.83
C THR A 25 -9.83 -3.40 -3.54
N VAL A 26 -9.83 -4.73 -3.54
CA VAL A 26 -8.59 -5.52 -3.37
C VAL A 26 -7.61 -5.29 -4.53
N GLU A 27 -8.12 -5.03 -5.74
CA GLU A 27 -7.28 -4.74 -6.91
C GLU A 27 -6.56 -3.40 -6.77
N GLU A 28 -7.23 -2.37 -6.28
CA GLU A 28 -6.61 -1.07 -5.98
C GLU A 28 -5.50 -1.21 -4.94
N ALA A 29 -5.73 -1.99 -3.88
CA ALA A 29 -4.71 -2.28 -2.87
C ALA A 29 -3.48 -2.96 -3.50
N ALA A 30 -3.69 -4.01 -4.31
CA ALA A 30 -2.61 -4.74 -4.97
C ALA A 30 -1.78 -3.84 -5.89
N ASN A 31 -2.45 -3.01 -6.71
CA ASN A 31 -1.79 -2.05 -7.59
C ASN A 31 -0.98 -0.99 -6.83
N LEU A 32 -1.45 -0.59 -5.65
CA LEU A 32 -0.79 0.42 -4.82
C LEU A 32 0.47 -0.14 -4.15
N ILE A 33 0.41 -1.39 -3.67
CA ILE A 33 1.56 -2.13 -3.15
C ILE A 33 2.63 -2.28 -4.22
N GLU A 34 2.27 -2.73 -5.42
CA GLU A 34 3.22 -2.96 -6.51
C GLU A 34 3.98 -1.65 -6.85
N LYS A 35 3.26 -0.54 -6.99
CA LYS A 35 3.85 0.78 -7.25
C LYS A 35 4.82 1.23 -6.15
N LEU A 36 4.45 1.05 -4.88
CA LEU A 36 5.27 1.46 -3.75
C LEU A 36 6.51 0.57 -3.57
N VAL A 37 6.38 -0.73 -3.81
CA VAL A 37 7.48 -1.70 -3.78
C VAL A 37 8.46 -1.44 -4.93
N GLU A 38 7.97 -1.16 -6.14
CA GLU A 38 8.82 -0.76 -7.27
C GLU A 38 9.57 0.54 -6.98
N LYS A 39 8.89 1.53 -6.38
CA LYS A 39 9.50 2.81 -6.00
C LYS A 39 10.55 2.66 -4.90
N ASN A 40 10.40 1.69 -3.99
CA ASN A 40 11.37 1.38 -2.94
C ASN A 40 12.56 0.53 -3.42
N LYS A 41 12.45 -0.13 -4.57
CA LYS A 41 13.53 -0.94 -5.16
C LYS A 41 14.52 -0.11 -6.02
N ALA A 42 14.25 1.17 -6.21
CA ALA A 42 15.11 2.11 -6.97
C ALA A 42 15.98 2.95 -6.02
#